data_AF-A0A4Q4HUW0-F1
#
_entry.id   AF-A0A4Q4HUW0-F1
#
_cell.length_a   1.000
_cell.length_b   1.000
_cell.length_c   1.000
_cell.angle_alpha   90.00
_cell.angle_beta   90.00
_cell.angle_gamma   90.00
#
_symmetry.space_group_name_H-M   'P 1'
#
loop_
_entity.id
_entity.type
_entity.pdbx_description
1 polymer ?
#
loop_
_entity_poly.entity_id
_entity_poly.type
_entity_poly.pdbx_seq_one_letter_code
_entity_poly.pdbx_strand_id
1 'polypeptide(L)'
;MFFQLCCLTLICSAQVYAKPDMRPLGPNIADKGSVFYHFSVTSFDSVDGTRHYRVWTAVPNTTAPASGYPILYMLDGNAVMDRLDDELLKQLSEKTPPVIVAVGYQTNLPFDLNSRAYDYTPAA
;
A
#
# COMPACT_ATOMS: atom_id res chain seq x y z
N MET A 1 -2.42 39.84 -53.02
CA MET A 1 -1.72 38.54 -52.93
C MET A 1 -1.78 38.13 -51.47
N PHE A 2 -2.59 37.12 -51.15
CA PHE A 2 -2.96 36.71 -49.78
C PHE A 2 -1.73 36.22 -49.01
N PHE A 3 -1.45 36.81 -47.84
CA PHE A 3 -0.39 36.32 -46.93
C PHE A 3 -1.01 35.30 -45.98
N GLN A 4 -0.72 34.03 -46.23
CA GLN A 4 -1.23 32.87 -45.51
C GLN A 4 -0.73 32.90 -44.06
N LEU A 5 -1.64 33.03 -43.09
CA LEU A 5 -1.33 32.92 -41.67
C LEU A 5 -1.17 31.43 -41.32
N CYS A 6 0.07 30.96 -41.25
CA CYS A 6 0.37 29.59 -40.84
C CYS A 6 0.14 29.47 -39.32
N CYS A 7 -1.00 28.92 -38.93
CA CYS A 7 -1.35 28.69 -37.53
C CYS A 7 -0.54 27.49 -37.02
N LEU A 8 0.55 27.77 -36.29
CA LEU A 8 1.38 26.75 -35.65
C LEU A 8 0.64 26.23 -34.42
N THR A 9 -0.05 25.09 -34.53
CA THR A 9 -0.67 24.42 -33.39
C THR A 9 0.43 23.83 -32.51
N LEU A 10 0.72 24.52 -31.40
CA LEU A 10 1.61 24.03 -30.35
C LEU A 10 0.91 22.83 -29.68
N ILE A 11 1.31 21.61 -30.03
CA ILE A 11 0.91 20.41 -29.30
C ILE A 11 1.65 20.46 -27.96
N CYS A 12 0.95 20.93 -26.92
CA CYS A 12 1.43 20.86 -25.55
C CYS A 12 1.48 19.38 -25.14
N SER A 13 2.67 18.78 -25.19
CA SER A 13 2.91 17.47 -24.59
C SER A 13 2.81 17.63 -23.07
N ALA A 14 1.61 17.48 -22.51
CA ALA A 14 1.44 17.34 -21.07
C ALA A 14 2.21 16.09 -20.64
N GLN A 15 3.33 16.27 -19.93
CA GLN A 15 4.02 15.14 -19.33
C GLN A 15 3.10 14.55 -18.26
N VAL A 16 2.42 13.46 -18.61
CA VAL A 16 1.70 12.64 -17.63
C VAL A 16 2.74 11.91 -16.80
N TYR A 17 3.09 12.48 -15.65
CA TYR A 17 3.98 11.82 -14.70
C TYR A 17 3.19 10.75 -13.95
N ALA A 18 3.32 9.49 -14.38
CA ALA A 18 2.83 8.32 -13.66
C ALA A 18 3.67 7.98 -12.41
N LYS A 19 4.48 8.91 -11.92
CA LYS A 19 5.38 8.70 -10.79
C LYS A 19 4.54 8.70 -9.50
N PRO A 20 4.66 7.68 -8.62
CA PRO A 20 3.96 7.66 -7.36
C PRO A 20 4.38 8.85 -6.48
N ASP A 21 3.45 9.35 -5.67
CA ASP A 21 3.78 10.31 -4.62
C ASP A 21 4.71 9.62 -3.60
N MET A 22 5.87 10.22 -3.36
CA MET A 22 6.92 9.69 -2.46
C MET A 22 7.09 10.57 -1.22
N ARG A 23 6.11 11.43 -0.90
CA ARG A 23 6.14 12.19 0.36
C ARG A 23 6.10 11.20 1.54
N PRO A 24 6.83 11.49 2.63
CA PRO A 24 6.76 10.67 3.84
C PRO A 24 5.33 10.54 4.36
N LEU A 25 4.99 9.34 4.80
CA LEU A 25 3.72 8.99 5.41
C LEU A 25 3.69 9.44 6.88
N GLY A 26 2.50 9.85 7.31
CA GLY A 26 2.20 10.10 8.72
C GLY A 26 1.73 8.83 9.44
N PRO A 27 1.20 8.98 10.67
CA PRO A 27 0.56 7.88 11.40
C PRO A 27 -0.60 7.27 10.62
N ASN A 28 -0.66 5.95 10.57
CA ASN A 28 -1.69 5.19 9.85
C ASN A 28 -2.74 4.59 10.81
N ILE A 29 -3.69 3.82 10.26
CA ILE A 29 -4.78 3.24 11.05
C ILE A 29 -4.30 2.27 12.14
N ALA A 30 -3.14 1.62 11.98
CA ALA A 30 -2.58 0.78 13.03
C ALA A 30 -2.07 1.59 14.24
N ASP A 31 -1.62 2.84 14.02
CA ASP A 31 -1.22 3.75 15.11
C ASP A 31 -2.45 4.37 15.80
N LYS A 32 -3.51 4.63 15.03
CA LYS A 32 -4.75 5.28 15.49
C LYS A 32 -5.71 4.30 16.17
N GLY A 33 -5.70 3.03 15.76
CA GLY A 33 -6.68 2.02 16.14
C GLY A 33 -7.95 2.07 15.28
N SER A 34 -8.75 1.01 15.39
CA SER A 34 -10.06 0.86 14.75
C SER A 34 -11.03 0.17 15.71
N VAL A 35 -12.32 0.47 15.59
CA VAL A 35 -13.37 -0.30 16.30
C VAL A 35 -13.62 -1.66 15.66
N PHE A 36 -13.29 -1.83 14.38
CA PHE A 36 -13.56 -3.05 13.60
C PHE A 36 -12.42 -4.06 13.65
N TYR A 37 -11.19 -3.58 13.79
CA TYR A 37 -9.97 -4.40 13.75
C TYR A 37 -9.00 -3.99 14.85
N HIS A 38 -8.17 -4.93 15.30
CA HIS A 38 -6.97 -4.66 16.08
C HIS A 38 -5.73 -4.98 15.27
N PHE A 39 -4.65 -4.24 15.54
CA PHE A 39 -3.42 -4.29 14.75
C PHE A 39 -2.24 -4.72 15.61
N SER A 40 -1.35 -5.49 15.00
CA SER A 40 -0.01 -5.75 15.52
C SER A 40 1.03 -5.47 14.43
N VAL A 41 2.24 -5.09 14.85
CA VAL A 41 3.34 -4.81 13.94
C VAL A 41 4.52 -5.69 14.30
N THR A 42 5.03 -6.42 13.32
CA THR A 42 6.22 -7.26 13.48
C THR A 42 7.28 -6.86 12.46
N SER A 43 8.54 -6.88 12.88
CA SER A 43 9.68 -6.62 12.01
C SER A 43 10.39 -7.92 11.66
N PHE A 44 10.88 -7.99 10.42
CA PHE A 44 11.70 -9.10 9.93
C PHE A 44 12.84 -8.54 9.10
N ASP A 45 13.92 -9.31 8.98
CA ASP A 45 15.02 -9.03 8.07
C ASP A 45 15.11 -10.13 7.03
N SER A 46 15.47 -9.75 5.81
CA SER A 46 15.81 -10.69 4.74
C SER A 46 17.04 -11.54 5.12
N VAL A 47 17.15 -12.72 4.52
CA VAL A 47 18.25 -13.66 4.80
C VAL A 47 19.63 -13.06 4.49
N ASP A 48 19.72 -12.20 3.47
CA ASP A 48 20.96 -11.49 3.13
C ASP A 48 21.20 -10.22 3.98
N GLY A 49 20.24 -9.86 4.85
CA GLY A 49 20.33 -8.73 5.78
C GLY A 49 20.20 -7.35 5.14
N THR A 50 19.86 -7.24 3.85
CA THR A 50 19.85 -5.96 3.12
C THR A 50 18.47 -5.31 3.02
N ARG A 51 17.41 -6.09 3.24
CA ARG A 51 16.01 -5.64 3.23
C ARG A 51 15.39 -5.86 4.60
N HIS A 52 14.70 -4.83 5.10
CA HIS A 52 14.10 -4.78 6.42
C HIS A 52 12.60 -4.57 6.28
N TYR A 53 11.83 -5.55 6.75
CA TYR A 53 10.39 -5.59 6.61
C TYR A 53 9.70 -5.02 7.84
N ARG A 54 8.58 -4.34 7.60
CA ARG A 54 7.58 -3.98 8.61
C ARG A 54 6.26 -4.59 8.17
N VAL A 55 5.75 -5.52 8.97
CA VAL A 55 4.52 -6.27 8.65
C VAL A 55 3.44 -5.87 9.62
N TRP A 56 2.36 -5.29 9.10
CA TRP A 56 1.15 -5.02 9.87
C TRP A 56 0.19 -6.19 9.71
N THR A 57 -0.29 -6.72 10.83
CA THR A 57 -1.35 -7.73 10.86
C THR A 57 -2.59 -7.10 11.47
N ALA A 58 -3.62 -6.89 10.66
CA ALA A 58 -4.94 -6.44 11.08
C ALA A 58 -5.87 -7.65 11.23
N VAL A 59 -6.34 -7.89 12.45
CA VAL A 59 -7.24 -8.99 12.77
C VAL A 59 -8.64 -8.44 13.07
N PRO A 60 -9.71 -9.00 12.47
CA PRO A 60 -11.08 -8.56 12.75
C PRO A 60 -11.44 -8.72 14.24
N ASN A 61 -12.20 -7.78 14.78
CA ASN A 61 -12.72 -7.88 16.16
C ASN A 61 -13.97 -8.76 16.26
N THR A 62 -14.60 -9.12 15.14
CA THR A 62 -15.72 -10.05 15.09
C THR A 62 -15.23 -11.49 15.21
N THR A 63 -16.03 -12.40 15.78
CA THR A 63 -15.65 -13.80 15.97
C THR A 63 -15.35 -14.50 14.63
N ALA A 64 -14.28 -15.29 14.60
CA ALA A 64 -13.91 -16.09 13.43
C ALA A 64 -14.99 -17.14 13.09
N PRO A 65 -15.20 -17.45 11.79
CA PRO A 65 -15.92 -18.66 11.39
C PRO A 65 -15.24 -19.91 11.94
N ALA A 66 -15.97 -21.04 12.02
CA ALA A 66 -15.41 -22.32 12.47
C ALA A 66 -14.22 -22.80 11.61
N SER A 67 -14.16 -22.40 10.33
CA SER A 67 -13.05 -22.67 9.42
C SER A 67 -11.85 -21.72 9.60
N GLY A 68 -11.92 -20.78 10.54
CA GLY A 68 -10.97 -19.67 10.68
C GLY A 68 -11.30 -18.49 9.77
N TYR A 69 -10.57 -17.38 9.97
CA TYR A 69 -10.68 -16.22 9.07
C TYR A 69 -10.03 -16.53 7.71
N PRO A 70 -10.59 -16.01 6.60
CA PRO A 70 -9.81 -15.79 5.40
C PRO A 70 -8.63 -14.87 5.70
N ILE A 71 -7.54 -14.99 4.93
CA ILE A 71 -6.36 -14.13 5.07
C ILE A 71 -5.95 -13.56 3.72
N LEU A 72 -5.64 -12.26 3.67
CA LEU A 72 -5.15 -11.56 2.50
C LEU A 72 -3.78 -10.94 2.79
N TYR A 73 -2.77 -11.40 2.06
CA TYR A 73 -1.44 -10.78 2.05
C TYR A 73 -1.38 -9.69 0.98
N MET A 74 -0.88 -8.52 1.37
CA MET A 74 -0.78 -7.35 0.49
C MET A 74 0.66 -6.86 0.45
N LEU A 75 1.20 -6.76 -0.76
CA LEU A 75 2.50 -6.12 -1.03
C LEU A 75 2.39 -4.60 -0.92
N ASP A 76 3.54 -3.91 -0.92
CA ASP A 76 3.63 -2.46 -0.75
C ASP A 76 2.88 -1.98 0.51
N GLY A 77 3.06 -2.71 1.62
CA GLY A 77 2.28 -2.56 2.85
C GLY A 77 2.24 -1.14 3.42
N ASN A 78 3.30 -0.35 3.27
CA ASN A 78 3.32 1.06 3.71
C ASN A 78 2.22 1.88 2.99
N ALA A 79 2.14 1.78 1.66
CA ALA A 79 1.14 2.50 0.86
C ALA A 79 -0.28 1.95 1.04
N VAL A 80 -0.42 0.67 1.35
CA VAL A 80 -1.69 0.04 1.72
C VAL A 80 -2.20 0.61 3.04
N MET A 81 -1.36 0.62 4.06
CA MET A 81 -1.74 1.11 5.40
C MET A 81 -2.08 2.60 5.40
N ASP A 82 -1.49 3.40 4.51
CA ASP A 82 -1.85 4.81 4.29
C ASP A 82 -3.28 4.99 3.74
N ARG A 83 -3.81 3.99 3.02
CA ARG A 83 -5.13 4.02 2.39
C ARG A 83 -6.21 3.24 3.14
N LEU A 84 -5.80 2.40 4.09
CA LEU A 84 -6.75 1.60 4.86
C LEU A 84 -7.47 2.50 5.88
N ASP A 85 -8.80 2.53 5.81
CA ASP A 85 -9.65 3.36 6.65
C ASP A 85 -10.81 2.58 7.29
N ASP A 86 -11.46 3.18 8.28
CA ASP A 86 -12.56 2.55 9.02
C ASP A 86 -13.80 2.31 8.16
N GLU A 87 -14.02 3.08 7.09
CA GLU A 87 -15.15 2.86 6.20
C GLU A 87 -14.99 1.53 5.45
N LEU A 88 -13.80 1.25 4.93
CA LEU A 88 -13.49 -0.02 4.30
C LEU A 88 -13.55 -1.18 5.31
N LEU A 89 -12.96 -1.01 6.50
CA LEU A 89 -12.98 -2.06 7.54
C LEU A 89 -14.40 -2.37 8.03
N LYS A 90 -15.27 -1.37 8.10
CA LYS A 90 -16.69 -1.54 8.38
C LYS A 90 -17.35 -2.40 7.30
N GLN A 91 -17.17 -2.07 6.03
CA GLN A 91 -17.75 -2.81 4.91
C GLN A 91 -17.28 -4.28 4.86
N LEU A 92 -16.00 -4.54 5.17
CA LEU A 92 -15.49 -5.91 5.29
C LEU A 92 -16.16 -6.67 6.44
N SER A 93 -16.40 -5.99 7.56
CA SER A 93 -17.03 -6.56 8.76
C SER A 93 -18.50 -6.92 8.57
N GLU A 94 -19.18 -6.37 7.55
CA GLU A 94 -20.55 -6.72 7.19
C GLU A 94 -20.67 -8.09 6.48
N LYS A 95 -19.53 -8.73 6.15
CA LYS A 95 -19.46 -10.05 5.50
C LYS A 95 -18.61 -11.02 6.33
N THR A 96 -17.63 -11.66 5.70
CA THR A 96 -16.60 -12.46 6.36
C THR A 96 -15.29 -11.68 6.29
N PRO A 97 -14.98 -10.85 7.29
CA PRO A 97 -13.81 -9.98 7.25
C PRO A 97 -12.52 -10.83 7.25
N PRO A 98 -11.57 -10.55 6.35
CA PRO A 98 -10.29 -11.26 6.33
C PRO A 98 -9.33 -10.67 7.37
N VAL A 99 -8.37 -11.49 7.83
CA VAL A 99 -7.12 -10.96 8.37
C VAL A 99 -6.35 -10.30 7.22
N ILE A 100 -5.89 -9.07 7.43
CA ILE A 100 -5.07 -8.35 6.44
C ILE A 100 -3.62 -8.38 6.93
N VAL A 101 -2.72 -8.87 6.09
CA VAL A 101 -1.28 -8.84 6.33
C VAL A 101 -0.63 -7.92 5.31
N ALA A 102 -0.35 -6.68 5.71
CA ALA A 102 0.31 -5.70 4.87
C ALA A 102 1.83 -5.84 5.04
N VAL A 103 2.51 -6.30 4.00
CA VAL A 103 3.96 -6.54 3.97
C VAL A 103 4.63 -5.31 3.38
N GLY A 104 5.21 -4.48 4.25
CA GLY A 104 5.95 -3.30 3.87
C GLY A 104 7.42 -3.36 4.30
N TYR A 105 8.09 -2.22 4.16
CA TYR A 105 9.49 -2.04 4.50
C TYR A 105 9.64 -1.05 5.66
N GLN A 106 10.75 -1.12 6.38
CA GLN A 106 11.10 -0.21 7.47
C GLN A 106 11.53 1.17 6.92
N THR A 107 10.57 1.91 6.41
CA THR A 107 10.73 3.27 5.87
C THR A 107 9.53 4.13 6.27
N ASN A 108 9.72 5.46 6.27
CA ASN A 108 8.62 6.41 6.38
C ASN A 108 8.03 6.78 5.01
N LEU A 109 8.53 6.22 3.91
CA LEU A 109 8.01 6.44 2.57
C LEU A 109 6.88 5.45 2.24
N PRO A 110 6.00 5.77 1.27
CA PRO A 110 4.99 4.83 0.80
C PRO A 110 5.57 3.61 0.09
N PHE A 111 6.78 3.72 -0.47
CA PHE A 111 7.47 2.63 -1.15
C PHE A 111 8.97 2.66 -0.85
N ASP A 112 9.57 1.50 -0.65
CA ASP A 112 11.01 1.31 -0.80
C ASP A 112 11.26 0.79 -2.22
N LEU A 113 11.66 1.69 -3.11
CA LEU A 113 11.77 1.41 -4.54
C LEU A 113 12.84 0.36 -4.88
N ASN A 114 13.94 0.34 -4.13
CA ASN A 114 15.03 -0.60 -4.39
C ASN A 114 14.65 -1.99 -3.91
N SER A 115 14.19 -2.09 -2.66
CA SER A 115 13.83 -3.38 -2.06
C SER A 115 12.66 -4.04 -2.80
N ARG A 116 11.62 -3.29 -3.15
CA ARG A 116 10.47 -3.84 -3.90
C ARG A 116 10.82 -4.28 -5.32
N ALA A 117 11.71 -3.56 -6.00
CA ALA A 117 12.13 -3.91 -7.36
C ALA A 117 12.89 -5.24 -7.34
N TYR A 118 13.65 -5.50 -6.28
CA TYR A 118 14.32 -6.77 -6.06
C TYR A 118 13.34 -7.88 -5.68
N ASP A 119 12.56 -7.71 -4.61
CA ASP A 119 11.72 -8.77 -4.04
C ASP A 119 10.57 -9.21 -4.96
N TYR A 120 10.05 -8.32 -5.81
CA TYR A 120 8.84 -8.60 -6.62
C TYR A 120 9.13 -8.95 -8.07
N THR A 121 10.41 -9.01 -8.46
CA THR A 121 10.81 -9.37 -9.82
C THR A 121 11.41 -10.76 -9.81
N PRO A 122 10.89 -11.72 -10.61
CA PRO A 122 11.51 -13.03 -10.75
C PRO A 122 12.96 -12.93 -11.20
N ALA A 123 13.80 -13.89 -10.79
CA ALA A 123 15.13 -14.04 -11.36
C ALA A 123 15.03 -14.27 -12.89
N ALA A 124 15.98 -13.70 -13.63
CA ALA A 124 16.08 -13.89 -15.08
C ALA A 124 16.54 -15.31 -15.44
#